data_AF-A0A1Z5L274-F1
#
_entry.id   AF-A0A1Z5L274-F1
#
_cell.length_a   1.000
_cell.length_b   1.000
_cell.length_c   1.000
_cell.angle_alpha   90.00
_cell.angle_beta   90.00
_cell.angle_gamma   90.00
#
_symmetry.space_group_name_H-M   'P 1'
#
loop_
_entity.id
_entity.type
_entity.pdbx_description
1 polymer ?
#
loop_
_entity_poly.entity_id
_entity_poly.type
_entity_poly.pdbx_seq_one_letter_code
_entity_poly.pdbx_strand_id
1 'polypeptide(L)'
;MPDRTSFGNKRLLNKVSHEGTSAKSLQADDAGGHPPESLREASSRTSKPPVQEVALDSFVDLMTLVRNPRVRHSGHLRNTSRYNPTIGHLLDIEITANMTFWERFQASIARDYLYSDVTDLVDDLLRDIATMPIVHVGLKDGGTQLKLVIDYENGGQALFKPMRFPRDRETEPNHFYFVDFERHNSEIATFHLDRLLGFRRAPPVVGRVLNMTSEIYAIADDAILKTFF
;
A
#
# COMPACT_ATOMS: atom_id res chain seq x y z
N MET A 1 -10.54 19.56 -42.94
CA MET A 1 -9.57 19.74 -41.84
C MET A 1 -10.28 20.45 -40.70
N PRO A 2 -10.60 19.78 -39.59
CA PRO A 2 -10.88 20.45 -38.34
C PRO A 2 -9.71 20.28 -37.35
N ASP A 3 -9.54 21.37 -36.63
CA ASP A 3 -8.49 21.74 -35.70
C ASP A 3 -8.39 20.78 -34.49
N ARG A 4 -7.17 20.36 -34.14
CA ARG A 4 -6.85 19.49 -32.99
C ARG A 4 -5.98 20.28 -32.01
N THR A 5 -6.56 21.26 -31.34
CA THR A 5 -5.98 21.83 -30.12
C THR A 5 -7.05 21.98 -29.05
N SER A 6 -6.94 21.13 -28.02
CA SER A 6 -7.24 21.42 -26.61
C SER A 6 -7.68 20.12 -25.92
N PHE A 7 -6.71 19.35 -25.44
CA PHE A 7 -6.95 18.46 -24.30
C PHE A 7 -6.33 19.12 -23.08
N GLY A 8 -7.14 19.94 -22.42
CA GLY A 8 -6.86 20.40 -21.08
C GLY A 8 -6.81 19.22 -20.11
N ASN A 9 -5.89 19.29 -19.16
CA ASN A 9 -5.71 18.45 -17.98
C ASN A 9 -7.03 17.90 -17.43
N LYS A 10 -7.44 16.70 -17.86
CA LYS A 10 -8.49 15.92 -17.20
C LYS A 10 -7.81 14.80 -16.44
N ARG A 11 -7.51 15.07 -15.16
CA ARG A 11 -7.11 14.06 -14.16
C ARG A 11 -8.13 12.92 -14.21
N LEU A 12 -7.71 11.74 -14.65
CA LEU A 12 -8.61 10.65 -15.02
C LEU A 12 -9.44 10.11 -13.84
N LEU A 13 -9.09 10.37 -12.57
CA LEU A 13 -9.80 9.77 -11.42
C LEU A 13 -9.83 10.62 -10.12
N ASN A 14 -9.77 11.95 -10.17
CA ASN A 14 -9.89 12.78 -8.95
C ASN A 14 -11.17 13.61 -8.92
N LYS A 15 -12.29 13.02 -8.45
CA LYS A 15 -13.42 13.81 -7.92
C LYS A 15 -14.34 12.99 -7.01
N VAL A 16 -14.17 13.14 -5.69
CA VAL A 16 -15.29 13.05 -4.73
C VAL A 16 -15.07 14.15 -3.69
N SER A 17 -15.87 15.20 -3.78
CA SER A 17 -16.05 16.23 -2.76
C SER A 17 -17.16 15.77 -1.82
N HIS A 18 -16.92 15.66 -0.51
CA HIS A 18 -18.03 15.67 0.46
C HIS A 18 -17.64 16.25 1.81
N GLU A 19 -18.55 17.13 2.24
CA GLU A 19 -18.60 17.89 3.48
C GLU A 19 -18.60 16.99 4.72
N GLY A 20 -18.00 17.53 5.79
CA GLY A 20 -17.68 16.79 6.99
C GLY A 20 -18.87 16.51 7.92
N THR A 21 -18.63 15.59 8.84
CA THR A 21 -19.17 15.65 10.20
C THR A 21 -18.14 15.04 11.14
N SER A 22 -17.74 15.82 12.14
CA SER A 22 -16.70 15.51 13.12
C SER A 22 -17.13 14.39 14.08
N ALA A 23 -16.25 13.41 14.29
CA ALA A 23 -16.34 12.46 15.39
C ALA A 23 -15.15 12.66 16.33
N LYS A 24 -15.46 12.98 17.59
CA LYS A 24 -14.54 13.27 18.70
C LYS A 24 -13.58 12.11 18.96
N SER A 25 -12.30 12.42 19.16
CA SER A 25 -11.29 11.49 19.66
C SER A 25 -11.60 11.09 21.10
N LEU A 26 -11.62 9.79 21.39
CA LEU A 26 -11.50 9.27 22.75
C LEU A 26 -10.02 9.16 23.09
N GLN A 27 -9.57 10.08 23.95
CA GLN A 27 -8.33 9.97 24.70
C GLN A 27 -8.52 8.90 25.77
N ALA A 28 -7.63 7.90 25.81
CA ALA A 28 -7.52 6.99 26.94
C ALA A 28 -6.38 7.51 27.82
N ASP A 29 -6.75 8.05 28.98
CA ASP A 29 -5.84 8.44 30.03
C ASP A 29 -5.20 7.19 30.66
N ASP A 30 -3.87 7.22 30.75
CA ASP A 30 -3.03 6.24 31.43
C ASP A 30 -3.08 6.52 32.94
N ALA A 31 -3.87 5.73 33.67
CA ALA A 31 -3.85 5.69 35.13
C ALA A 31 -3.49 4.25 35.56
N GLY A 32 -2.22 4.08 35.93
CA GLY A 32 -1.65 2.82 36.37
C GLY A 32 -2.38 2.19 37.56
N GLY A 33 -2.80 0.95 37.38
CA GLY A 33 -3.19 0.02 38.44
C GLY A 33 -2.40 -1.27 38.28
N HIS A 34 -1.51 -1.56 39.23
CA HIS A 34 -0.77 -2.83 39.27
C HIS A 34 -1.72 -4.03 39.47
N PRO A 35 -1.48 -5.18 38.81
CA PRO A 35 -2.22 -6.40 39.09
C PRO A 35 -1.73 -7.06 40.41
N PRO A 36 -2.59 -7.84 41.09
CA PRO A 36 -2.33 -8.36 42.43
C PRO A 36 -1.20 -9.39 42.51
N GLU A 37 -0.63 -9.47 43.70
CA GLU A 37 0.63 -10.09 44.14
C GLU A 37 0.66 -11.63 44.15
N SER A 38 -0.16 -12.31 43.34
CA SER A 38 -0.27 -13.79 43.32
C SER A 38 0.42 -14.47 42.14
N LEU A 39 1.17 -13.74 41.31
CA LEU A 39 1.91 -14.28 40.15
C LEU A 39 3.44 -14.15 40.26
N ARG A 40 3.97 -13.74 41.41
CA ARG A 40 5.41 -13.42 41.59
C ARG A 40 6.33 -14.60 41.92
N GLU A 41 5.82 -15.82 42.12
CA GLU A 41 6.65 -16.97 42.58
C GLU A 41 7.05 -17.99 41.50
N ALA A 42 6.77 -17.75 40.23
CA ALA A 42 7.24 -18.61 39.13
C ALA A 42 8.41 -17.99 38.34
N SER A 43 9.41 -17.43 39.03
CA SER A 43 10.64 -16.96 38.38
C SER A 43 11.88 -17.41 39.15
N SER A 44 12.29 -18.65 38.93
CA SER A 44 13.71 -18.98 38.98
C SER A 44 14.04 -20.15 38.05
N ARG A 45 15.06 -19.91 37.22
CA ARG A 45 15.80 -20.87 36.35
C ARG A 45 15.21 -21.14 34.97
N THR A 46 15.60 -20.31 34.00
CA THR A 46 15.99 -20.80 32.66
C THR A 46 17.05 -19.88 32.05
N SER A 47 18.21 -20.44 31.76
CA SER A 47 19.33 -19.81 31.05
C SER A 47 18.95 -19.53 29.60
N LYS A 48 19.23 -18.31 29.09
CA LYS A 48 19.04 -17.96 27.67
C LYS A 48 19.95 -18.83 26.77
N PRO A 49 19.42 -19.49 25.73
CA PRO A 49 20.25 -20.16 24.72
C PRO A 49 20.86 -19.14 23.74
N PRO A 50 21.89 -19.51 22.97
CA PRO A 50 22.56 -18.61 22.03
C PRO A 50 21.63 -18.27 20.86
N VAL A 51 21.67 -17.02 20.40
CA VAL A 51 20.94 -16.55 19.21
C VAL A 51 21.48 -17.30 18.00
N GLN A 52 20.67 -18.21 17.46
CA GLN A 52 20.96 -18.94 16.25
C GLN A 52 20.64 -18.02 15.06
N GLU A 53 21.61 -17.82 14.16
CA GLU A 53 21.41 -17.12 12.89
C GLU A 53 20.22 -17.78 12.16
N VAL A 54 19.10 -17.06 12.08
CA VAL A 54 17.87 -17.61 11.49
C VAL A 54 18.10 -17.68 9.98
N ALA A 55 18.29 -18.90 9.47
CA ALA A 55 18.36 -19.15 8.04
C ALA A 55 17.09 -18.58 7.37
N LEU A 56 17.28 -17.79 6.31
CA LEU A 56 16.18 -17.29 5.48
C LEU A 56 15.30 -18.47 5.05
N ASP A 57 14.04 -18.46 5.50
CA ASP A 57 13.07 -19.49 5.14
C ASP A 57 12.87 -19.46 3.63
N SER A 58 13.11 -20.61 3.00
CA SER A 58 12.90 -20.81 1.57
C SER A 58 11.42 -20.90 1.16
N PHE A 59 10.48 -20.83 2.13
CA PHE A 59 9.03 -20.83 1.93
C PHE A 59 8.54 -22.00 1.05
N VAL A 60 9.15 -23.18 1.25
CA VAL A 60 8.92 -24.37 0.41
C VAL A 60 7.49 -24.87 0.51
N ASP A 61 6.89 -24.76 1.69
CA ASP A 61 5.48 -25.09 1.96
C ASP A 61 4.52 -24.16 1.21
N LEU A 62 4.76 -22.86 1.23
CA LEU A 62 4.05 -21.85 0.44
C LEU A 62 4.21 -22.13 -1.05
N MET A 63 5.43 -22.42 -1.52
CA MET A 63 5.66 -22.83 -2.91
C MET A 63 4.93 -24.10 -3.28
N THR A 64 4.78 -25.04 -2.35
CA THR A 64 3.99 -26.26 -2.55
C THR A 64 2.51 -25.95 -2.67
N LEU A 65 1.97 -25.05 -1.85
CA LEU A 65 0.57 -24.60 -1.93
C LEU A 65 0.27 -23.82 -3.22
N VAL A 66 1.16 -22.91 -3.62
CA VAL A 66 1.02 -22.12 -4.86
C VAL A 66 1.14 -22.98 -6.12
N ARG A 67 2.02 -23.98 -6.10
CA ARG A 67 2.23 -24.90 -7.24
C ARG A 67 1.23 -26.04 -7.29
N ASN A 68 0.40 -26.25 -6.26
CA ASN A 68 -0.55 -27.37 -6.21
C ASN A 68 -1.66 -27.19 -7.26
N PRO A 69 -1.74 -28.07 -8.29
CA PRO A 69 -2.75 -27.96 -9.35
C PRO A 69 -4.19 -28.14 -8.84
N ARG A 70 -4.37 -28.74 -7.66
CA ARG A 70 -5.70 -28.98 -7.08
C ARG A 70 -6.41 -27.69 -6.64
N VAL A 71 -5.66 -26.61 -6.36
CA VAL A 71 -6.24 -25.27 -6.11
C VAL A 71 -6.50 -24.53 -7.43
N ARG A 72 -5.85 -24.93 -8.54
CA ARG A 72 -6.05 -24.34 -9.87
C ARG A 72 -7.31 -24.83 -10.60
N HIS A 73 -8.09 -25.72 -10.01
CA HIS A 73 -9.24 -26.34 -10.65
C HIS A 73 -10.55 -26.12 -9.88
N SER A 74 -11.06 -24.89 -9.95
CA SER A 74 -12.50 -24.62 -9.93
C SER A 74 -12.79 -23.35 -10.71
N GLY A 75 -12.69 -23.48 -12.05
CA GLY A 75 -12.94 -22.42 -13.01
C GLY A 75 -12.51 -22.85 -14.40
N HIS A 76 -13.40 -23.54 -15.10
CA HIS A 76 -13.31 -23.98 -16.50
C HIS A 76 -12.34 -23.18 -17.39
N LEU A 77 -11.33 -23.85 -17.94
CA LEU A 77 -10.71 -23.47 -19.20
C LEU A 77 -11.77 -23.61 -20.31
N ARG A 78 -12.43 -22.51 -20.65
CA ARG A 78 -13.05 -22.34 -21.97
C ARG A 78 -12.20 -21.33 -22.73
N ASN A 79 -11.56 -21.81 -23.78
CA ASN A 79 -10.95 -21.00 -24.82
C ASN A 79 -12.07 -20.29 -25.60
N THR A 80 -12.58 -19.21 -25.01
CA THR A 80 -13.03 -18.04 -25.75
C THR A 80 -12.01 -16.97 -25.40
N SER A 81 -11.57 -16.13 -26.35
CA SER A 81 -10.84 -14.92 -25.98
C SER A 81 -11.78 -14.09 -25.11
N ARG A 82 -11.73 -14.31 -23.79
CA ARG A 82 -12.64 -13.71 -22.82
C ARG A 82 -12.45 -12.21 -22.97
N TYR A 83 -13.52 -11.50 -23.31
CA TYR A 83 -13.48 -10.07 -23.47
C TYR A 83 -13.01 -9.43 -22.15
N ASN A 84 -11.76 -8.95 -22.15
CA ASN A 84 -11.07 -8.36 -21.01
C ASN A 84 -10.51 -6.99 -21.44
N PRO A 85 -11.39 -6.00 -21.69
CA PRO A 85 -10.95 -4.68 -22.11
C PRO A 85 -10.20 -3.99 -20.98
N THR A 86 -9.23 -3.15 -21.35
CA THR A 86 -8.59 -2.21 -20.43
C THR A 86 -9.37 -0.90 -20.38
N ILE A 87 -9.12 -0.07 -19.35
CA ILE A 87 -9.64 1.30 -19.30
C ILE A 87 -9.26 2.06 -20.58
N GLY A 88 -8.02 1.91 -21.05
CA GLY A 88 -7.55 2.54 -22.28
C GLY A 88 -8.36 2.10 -23.50
N HIS A 89 -8.68 0.81 -23.63
CA HIS A 89 -9.59 0.33 -24.69
C HIS A 89 -10.99 0.95 -24.56
N LEU A 90 -11.57 0.96 -23.36
CA LEU A 90 -12.93 1.49 -23.17
C LEU A 90 -13.05 3.01 -23.42
N LEU A 91 -11.97 3.75 -23.18
CA LEU A 91 -11.91 5.20 -23.33
C LEU A 91 -11.22 5.66 -24.62
N ASP A 92 -10.85 4.72 -25.50
CA ASP A 92 -10.15 4.98 -26.75
C ASP A 92 -8.83 5.75 -26.56
N ILE A 93 -8.10 5.39 -25.50
CA ILE A 93 -6.78 5.95 -25.14
C ILE A 93 -5.70 5.01 -25.67
N GLU A 94 -4.93 5.50 -26.65
CA GLU A 94 -3.74 4.81 -27.13
C GLU A 94 -2.58 4.97 -26.15
N ILE A 95 -2.06 3.84 -25.65
CA ILE A 95 -0.87 3.84 -24.79
C ILE A 95 0.36 4.16 -25.66
N THR A 96 1.04 5.26 -25.35
CA THR A 96 2.23 5.71 -26.08
C THR A 96 3.49 5.74 -25.20
N ALA A 97 4.65 5.81 -25.84
CA ALA A 97 5.94 5.90 -25.15
C ALA A 97 6.11 7.21 -24.35
N ASN A 98 5.37 8.27 -24.72
CA ASN A 98 5.47 9.59 -24.08
C ASN A 98 4.66 9.71 -22.78
N MET A 99 3.78 8.76 -22.49
CA MET A 99 3.04 8.73 -21.23
C MET A 99 3.96 8.39 -20.06
N THR A 100 3.60 8.85 -18.86
CA THR A 100 4.23 8.41 -17.61
C THR A 100 3.90 6.95 -17.31
N PHE A 101 4.70 6.27 -16.47
CA PHE A 101 4.34 4.92 -16.01
C PHE A 101 3.00 4.90 -15.26
N TRP A 102 2.63 6.01 -14.61
CA TRP A 102 1.32 6.15 -13.97
C TRP A 102 0.16 6.11 -14.95
N GLU A 103 0.22 6.92 -16.00
CA GLU A 103 -0.82 6.97 -17.04
C GLU A 103 -0.94 5.64 -17.77
N ARG A 104 0.21 5.04 -18.11
CA ARG A 104 0.26 3.70 -18.71
C ARG A 104 -0.38 2.66 -17.81
N PHE A 105 -0.07 2.67 -16.50
CA PHE A 105 -0.67 1.77 -15.54
C PHE A 105 -2.19 1.95 -15.49
N GLN A 106 -2.69 3.19 -15.31
CA GLN A 106 -4.12 3.47 -15.25
C GLN A 106 -4.86 3.04 -16.52
N ALA A 107 -4.30 3.34 -17.70
CA ALA A 107 -4.88 2.92 -18.98
C ALA A 107 -4.84 1.39 -19.18
N SER A 108 -3.89 0.69 -18.55
CA SER A 108 -3.73 -0.77 -18.67
C SER A 108 -4.60 -1.59 -17.73
N ILE A 109 -5.26 -0.96 -16.73
CA ILE A 109 -6.17 -1.65 -15.81
C ILE A 109 -7.23 -2.39 -16.63
N ALA A 110 -7.32 -3.70 -16.45
CA ALA A 110 -8.23 -4.57 -17.18
C ALA A 110 -9.43 -4.95 -16.32
N ARG A 111 -10.44 -5.53 -16.97
CA ARG A 111 -11.62 -6.07 -16.26
C ARG A 111 -11.24 -7.14 -15.24
N ASP A 112 -10.30 -8.02 -15.58
CA ASP A 112 -10.01 -9.22 -14.78
C ASP A 112 -8.80 -9.05 -13.82
N TYR A 113 -7.95 -8.06 -14.06
CA TYR A 113 -6.72 -7.79 -13.30
C TYR A 113 -6.38 -6.30 -13.29
N LEU A 114 -5.62 -5.86 -12.28
CA LEU A 114 -5.17 -4.48 -12.16
C LEU A 114 -3.92 -4.21 -13.01
N TYR A 115 -3.06 -5.22 -13.21
CA TYR A 115 -1.88 -5.15 -14.08
C TYR A 115 -1.52 -6.52 -14.67
N SER A 116 -0.76 -6.54 -15.78
CA SER A 116 -0.34 -7.75 -16.50
C SER A 116 0.92 -8.41 -15.91
N ASP A 117 1.17 -9.70 -16.21
CA ASP A 117 2.46 -10.38 -15.99
C ASP A 117 3.52 -10.03 -17.01
N VAL A 118 3.08 -9.62 -18.21
CA VAL A 118 3.91 -9.71 -19.41
C VAL A 118 4.81 -8.49 -19.54
N THR A 119 4.50 -7.43 -18.80
CA THR A 119 5.18 -6.13 -18.90
C THR A 119 5.87 -5.78 -17.59
N ASP A 120 7.04 -5.15 -17.71
CA ASP A 120 7.79 -4.60 -16.57
C ASP A 120 7.22 -3.27 -16.06
N LEU A 121 6.08 -2.82 -16.62
CA LEU A 121 5.45 -1.54 -16.34
C LEU A 121 5.27 -1.27 -14.84
N VAL A 122 4.86 -2.29 -14.08
CA VAL A 122 4.66 -2.10 -12.65
C VAL A 122 5.98 -1.98 -11.91
N ASP A 123 7.03 -2.66 -12.33
CA ASP A 123 8.33 -2.56 -11.68
C ASP A 123 8.97 -1.19 -11.95
N ASP A 124 8.80 -0.65 -13.15
CA ASP A 124 9.17 0.72 -13.47
C ASP A 124 8.37 1.75 -12.65
N LEU A 125 7.05 1.55 -12.53
CA LEU A 125 6.20 2.38 -11.68
C LEU A 125 6.63 2.35 -10.19
N LEU A 126 7.00 1.18 -9.66
CA LEU A 126 7.48 1.04 -8.29
C LEU A 126 8.81 1.78 -8.09
N ARG A 127 9.72 1.76 -9.08
CA ARG A 127 10.97 2.54 -9.04
C ARG A 127 10.69 4.04 -9.04
N ASP A 128 9.76 4.50 -9.87
CA ASP A 128 9.31 5.89 -9.91
C ASP A 128 8.78 6.33 -8.52
N ILE A 129 7.84 5.59 -7.93
CA ILE A 129 7.28 5.90 -6.61
C ILE A 129 8.38 5.93 -5.53
N ALA A 130 9.36 5.03 -5.62
CA ALA A 130 10.45 4.93 -4.64
C ALA A 130 11.48 6.07 -4.73
N THR A 131 11.64 6.73 -5.89
CA THR A 131 12.77 7.64 -6.14
C THR A 131 12.39 9.03 -6.62
N MET A 132 11.20 9.21 -7.17
CA MET A 132 10.77 10.48 -7.75
C MET A 132 10.68 11.59 -6.69
N PRO A 133 11.08 12.83 -7.00
CA PRO A 133 10.89 13.97 -6.11
C PRO A 133 9.42 14.15 -5.72
N ILE A 134 9.19 14.38 -4.43
CA ILE A 134 7.88 14.72 -3.89
C ILE A 134 7.73 16.23 -3.97
N VAL A 135 6.61 16.70 -4.53
CA VAL A 135 6.34 18.15 -4.67
C VAL A 135 5.37 18.68 -3.62
N HIS A 136 4.55 17.80 -3.05
CA HIS A 136 3.53 18.19 -2.10
C HIS A 136 3.10 17.00 -1.24
N VAL A 137 2.78 17.28 0.03
CA VAL A 137 2.28 16.30 0.99
C VAL A 137 1.03 16.84 1.69
N GLY A 138 -0.10 16.17 1.47
CA GLY A 138 -1.38 16.51 2.09
C GLY A 138 -1.84 15.45 3.09
N LEU A 139 -2.77 15.82 3.97
CA LEU A 139 -3.43 14.86 4.86
C LEU A 139 -4.51 14.12 4.06
N LYS A 140 -4.59 12.80 4.18
CA LYS A 140 -5.69 12.08 3.56
C LYS A 140 -6.97 12.31 4.38
N ASP A 141 -7.92 13.01 3.78
CA ASP A 141 -9.26 13.14 4.38
C ASP A 141 -9.97 11.79 4.48
N GLY A 142 -10.52 11.51 5.65
CA GLY A 142 -11.25 10.28 5.93
C GLY A 142 -10.34 9.07 6.19
N GLY A 143 -10.75 8.25 7.16
CA GLY A 143 -9.99 7.11 7.66
C GLY A 143 -9.95 7.11 9.18
N THR A 144 -9.42 6.04 9.76
CA THR A 144 -9.28 5.87 11.22
C THR A 144 -7.85 6.10 11.72
N GLN A 145 -6.87 6.02 10.82
CA GLN A 145 -5.44 6.10 11.15
C GLN A 145 -4.72 7.08 10.21
N LEU A 146 -3.56 7.56 10.65
CA LEU A 146 -2.75 8.54 9.91
C LEU A 146 -2.34 8.01 8.53
N LYS A 147 -2.72 8.75 7.50
CA LYS A 147 -2.33 8.52 6.11
C LYS A 147 -2.08 9.87 5.46
N LEU A 148 -1.02 9.95 4.66
CA LEU A 148 -0.71 11.14 3.86
C LEU A 148 -0.97 10.86 2.39
N VAL A 149 -1.17 11.93 1.63
CA VAL A 149 -1.24 11.91 0.18
C VAL A 149 0.01 12.59 -0.33
N ILE A 150 0.79 11.87 -1.13
CA ILE A 150 2.04 12.35 -1.74
C ILE A 150 1.75 12.65 -3.20
N ASP A 151 2.06 13.87 -3.64
CA ASP A 151 2.03 14.25 -5.04
C ASP A 151 3.46 14.30 -5.60
N TYR A 152 3.64 13.77 -6.82
CA TYR A 152 4.91 13.74 -7.54
C TYR A 152 4.92 14.76 -8.69
N GLU A 153 6.11 15.14 -9.14
CA GLU A 153 6.30 16.11 -10.24
C GLU A 153 5.58 15.71 -11.53
N ASN A 154 5.49 14.41 -11.82
CA ASN A 154 4.85 13.89 -13.03
C ASN A 154 3.31 13.84 -12.95
N GLY A 155 2.71 14.43 -11.90
CA GLY A 155 1.26 14.42 -11.65
C GLY A 155 0.74 13.13 -11.01
N GLY A 156 1.63 12.19 -10.72
CA GLY A 156 1.33 10.99 -9.94
C GLY A 156 0.95 11.30 -8.51
N GLN A 157 0.11 10.45 -7.92
CA GLN A 157 -0.28 10.55 -6.52
C GLN A 157 -0.19 9.19 -5.83
N ALA A 158 0.35 9.15 -4.61
CA ALA A 158 0.44 7.94 -3.81
C ALA A 158 -0.11 8.15 -2.40
N LEU A 159 -0.69 7.09 -1.83
CA LEU A 159 -1.06 7.04 -0.42
C LEU A 159 0.15 6.59 0.39
N PHE A 160 0.52 7.38 1.40
CA PHE A 160 1.65 7.10 2.27
C PHE A 160 1.17 6.67 3.67
N LYS A 161 1.70 5.54 4.14
CA LYS A 161 1.52 5.04 5.50
C LYS A 161 2.87 5.04 6.22
N PRO A 162 3.05 5.81 7.31
CA PRO A 162 4.33 5.85 8.02
C PRO A 162 4.62 4.55 8.76
N MET A 163 5.90 4.24 8.91
CA MET A 163 6.35 3.19 9.82
C MET A 163 6.09 3.60 11.27
N ARG A 164 5.38 2.76 12.02
CA ARG A 164 5.08 3.00 13.45
C ARG A 164 5.93 2.14 14.39
N PHE A 165 6.06 0.85 14.10
CA PHE A 165 6.73 -0.11 14.95
C PHE A 165 7.84 -0.88 14.22
N PRO A 166 8.82 -1.42 14.96
CA PRO A 166 9.77 -2.42 14.45
C PRO A 166 9.07 -3.64 13.83
N ARG A 167 9.80 -4.39 12.99
CA ARG A 167 9.25 -5.52 12.20
C ARG A 167 8.85 -6.73 13.05
N ASP A 168 9.51 -6.91 14.18
CA ASP A 168 9.33 -7.97 15.17
C ASP A 168 8.20 -7.68 16.17
N ARG A 169 7.64 -6.46 16.17
CA ARG A 169 6.52 -6.12 17.06
C ARG A 169 5.26 -6.86 16.63
N GLU A 170 4.80 -7.81 17.44
CA GLU A 170 3.52 -8.47 17.24
C GLU A 170 2.35 -7.65 17.81
N THR A 171 1.14 -7.94 17.34
CA THR A 171 -0.10 -7.39 17.90
C THR A 171 -0.37 -8.07 19.24
N GLU A 172 -0.70 -7.29 20.27
CA GLU A 172 -0.95 -7.83 21.61
C GLU A 172 -2.14 -8.82 21.58
N PRO A 173 -2.10 -9.95 22.32
CA PRO A 173 -3.18 -10.93 22.30
C PRO A 173 -4.55 -10.38 22.71
N ASN A 174 -4.57 -9.32 23.53
CA ASN A 174 -5.78 -8.66 23.99
C ASN A 174 -6.27 -7.55 23.05
N HIS A 175 -5.56 -7.26 21.95
CA HIS A 175 -6.00 -6.29 20.95
C HIS A 175 -7.01 -6.92 20.01
N PHE A 176 -8.20 -6.31 19.96
CA PHE A 176 -9.19 -6.61 18.93
C PHE A 176 -8.74 -6.01 17.58
N TYR A 177 -9.20 -6.61 16.48
CA TYR A 177 -8.82 -6.20 15.12
C TYR A 177 -9.11 -4.73 14.79
N PHE A 178 -10.11 -4.10 15.43
CA PHE A 178 -10.49 -2.71 15.18
C PHE A 178 -9.65 -1.67 15.94
N VAL A 179 -8.85 -2.11 16.91
CA VAL A 179 -7.86 -1.26 17.60
C VAL A 179 -6.44 -1.51 17.12
N ASP A 180 -6.23 -2.51 16.25
CA ASP A 180 -4.89 -2.81 15.76
C ASP A 180 -4.35 -1.68 14.87
N PHE A 181 -3.06 -1.41 15.01
CA PHE A 181 -2.40 -0.36 14.24
C PHE A 181 -2.07 -0.89 12.84
N GLU A 182 -2.36 -0.08 11.83
CA GLU A 182 -1.94 -0.37 10.47
C GLU A 182 -0.40 -0.40 10.38
N ARG A 183 0.11 -1.29 9.52
CA ARG A 183 1.53 -1.51 9.33
C ARG A 183 1.87 -1.27 7.87
N HIS A 184 2.84 -0.39 7.59
CA HIS A 184 3.23 -0.10 6.19
C HIS A 184 3.83 -1.34 5.50
N ASN A 185 4.53 -2.20 6.24
CA ASN A 185 5.13 -3.42 5.69
C ASN A 185 4.10 -4.48 5.31
N SER A 186 2.91 -4.51 5.94
CA SER A 186 1.86 -5.45 5.52
C SER A 186 1.29 -5.09 4.15
N GLU A 187 1.18 -3.80 3.82
CA GLU A 187 0.76 -3.34 2.49
C GLU A 187 1.74 -3.81 1.41
N ILE A 188 3.04 -3.59 1.65
CA ILE A 188 4.11 -4.00 0.73
C ILE A 188 4.10 -5.52 0.55
N ALA A 189 4.11 -6.27 1.66
CA ALA A 189 4.15 -7.74 1.62
C ALA A 189 2.90 -8.32 0.92
N THR A 190 1.72 -7.76 1.19
CA THR A 190 0.46 -8.24 0.59
C THR A 190 0.43 -8.00 -0.91
N PHE A 191 0.93 -6.85 -1.38
CA PHE A 191 1.06 -6.59 -2.82
C PHE A 191 1.95 -7.63 -3.53
N HIS A 192 3.11 -7.94 -2.95
CA HIS A 192 4.00 -8.96 -3.53
C HIS A 192 3.42 -10.37 -3.42
N LEU A 193 2.72 -10.71 -2.33
CA LEU A 193 2.04 -11.99 -2.18
C LEU A 193 0.90 -12.14 -3.21
N ASP A 194 0.07 -11.11 -3.41
CA ASP A 194 -0.99 -11.05 -4.44
C ASP A 194 -0.41 -11.30 -5.84
N ARG A 195 0.75 -10.73 -6.14
CA ARG A 195 1.49 -10.96 -7.39
C ARG A 195 1.97 -12.40 -7.50
N LEU A 196 2.58 -12.96 -6.45
CA LEU A 196 3.10 -14.34 -6.43
C LEU A 196 1.99 -15.38 -6.59
N LEU A 197 0.81 -15.11 -6.02
CA LEU A 197 -0.38 -15.95 -6.15
C LEU A 197 -1.07 -15.82 -7.52
N GLY A 198 -0.63 -14.87 -8.35
CA GLY A 198 -1.19 -14.64 -9.69
C GLY A 198 -2.54 -13.94 -9.68
N PHE A 199 -2.93 -13.30 -8.58
CA PHE A 199 -4.18 -12.54 -8.51
C PHE A 199 -4.07 -11.22 -9.26
N ARG A 200 -2.99 -10.45 -9.03
CA ARG A 200 -2.73 -9.14 -9.65
C ARG A 200 -3.88 -8.15 -9.46
N ARG A 201 -4.43 -8.10 -8.24
CA ARG A 201 -5.56 -7.23 -7.85
C ARG A 201 -5.19 -6.22 -6.78
N ALA A 202 -4.06 -6.42 -6.11
CA ALA A 202 -3.54 -5.42 -5.18
C ALA A 202 -2.89 -4.25 -5.96
N PRO A 203 -3.10 -2.99 -5.52
CA PRO A 203 -2.40 -1.84 -6.11
C PRO A 203 -0.87 -1.97 -5.93
N PRO A 204 -0.05 -1.40 -6.83
CA PRO A 204 1.40 -1.34 -6.65
C PRO A 204 1.79 -0.61 -5.36
N VAL A 205 2.60 -1.25 -4.52
CA VAL A 205 3.09 -0.68 -3.25
C VAL A 205 4.60 -0.91 -3.14
N VAL A 206 5.34 0.14 -2.76
CA VAL A 206 6.79 0.09 -2.53
C VAL A 206 7.15 0.74 -1.19
N GLY A 207 8.24 0.27 -0.58
CA GLY A 207 8.83 0.94 0.58
C GLY A 207 9.74 2.10 0.16
N ARG A 208 9.69 3.20 0.90
CA ARG A 208 10.58 4.36 0.71
C ARG A 208 11.00 4.91 2.07
N VAL A 209 12.28 5.25 2.19
CA VAL A 209 12.82 6.00 3.33
C VAL A 209 12.82 7.46 2.94
N LEU A 210 12.20 8.30 3.77
CA LEU A 210 12.02 9.72 3.52
C LEU A 210 12.78 10.55 4.55
N ASN A 211 13.38 11.65 4.11
CA ASN A 211 13.85 12.70 4.99
C ASN A 211 12.65 13.54 5.48
N MET A 212 12.32 13.42 6.76
CA MET A 212 11.16 14.11 7.34
C MET A 212 11.21 15.64 7.20
N THR A 213 12.39 16.26 7.16
CA THR A 213 12.53 17.70 7.03
C THR A 213 12.32 18.15 5.58
N SER A 214 13.06 17.56 4.64
CA SER A 214 13.05 18.03 3.24
C SER A 214 11.93 17.44 2.39
N GLU A 215 11.51 16.20 2.66
CA GLU A 215 10.54 15.48 1.82
C GLU A 215 9.14 15.43 2.44
N ILE A 216 8.95 15.88 3.68
CA ILE A 216 7.63 16.03 4.28
C ILE A 216 7.43 17.45 4.78
N TYR A 217 8.14 17.87 5.84
CA TYR A 217 7.91 19.13 6.53
C TYR A 217 7.97 20.33 5.57
N ALA A 218 8.99 20.46 4.73
CA ALA A 218 9.16 21.62 3.85
C ALA A 218 8.06 21.79 2.77
N ILE A 219 7.27 20.75 2.50
CA ILE A 219 6.31 20.69 1.37
C ILE A 219 4.92 20.20 1.80
N ALA A 220 4.65 20.18 3.11
CA ALA A 220 3.38 19.73 3.66
C ALA A 220 2.37 20.86 3.82
N ASP A 221 1.09 20.51 3.79
CA ASP A 221 -0.01 21.42 4.13
C ASP A 221 0.11 21.97 5.57
N ASP A 222 -0.37 23.20 5.79
CA ASP A 222 -0.40 23.90 7.09
C ASP A 222 -0.99 23.06 8.23
N ALA A 223 -2.00 22.24 7.93
CA ALA A 223 -2.66 21.37 8.90
C ALA A 223 -1.70 20.30 9.44
N ILE A 224 -0.79 19.79 8.60
CA ILE A 224 0.24 18.85 9.01
C ILE A 224 1.38 19.59 9.70
N LEU A 225 1.83 20.73 9.14
CA LEU A 225 2.95 21.52 9.67
C LEU A 225 2.81 21.85 11.16
N LYS A 226 1.59 22.18 11.61
CA LYS A 226 1.29 22.50 13.02
C LYS A 226 1.37 21.31 13.97
N THR A 227 1.53 20.09 13.45
CA THR A 227 1.60 18.86 14.25
C THR A 227 3.03 18.32 14.41
N PHE A 228 4.02 18.93 13.76
CA PHE A 228 5.43 18.63 13.98
C PHE A 228 5.94 19.25 15.28
N PHE A 229 6.75 18.51 16.03
CA PHE A 229 7.40 18.92 17.28
C PHE A 229 8.76 18.24 17.45
#